data_AF-A0A9D2N5Y4-F1
#
_entry.id   AF-A0A9D2N5Y4-F1
#
_cell.length_a   1.000
_cell.length_b   1.000
_cell.length_c   1.000
_cell.angle_alpha   90.00
_cell.angle_beta   90.00
_cell.angle_gamma   90.00
#
_symmetry.space_group_name_H-M   'P 1'
#
loop_
_entity.id
_entity.type
_entity.pdbx_description
1 polymer ?
#
loop_
_entity_poly.entity_id
_entity_poly.type
_entity_poly.pdbx_seq_one_letter_code
_entity_poly.pdbx_strand_id
1 'polypeptide(L)'
;MSVRKELKQKGKQSLKKHYLIFAAVCLISAFLASEFKGSLTFSTLQSFDQVLEDPSEAMVPKRSVGWEEILEESPAFMRTKGVLSDVLNQATSDSILVTAAVSVNSLAGTENTEIFCLILAGAIGLFAFWFFIQNTFSVILRRIFLEGHTYERVPISRFLYLLRIKKWLRTSWIMLVKYLYHAFWSLTIIGGVIKHYSYFLVPYIAAENPDITARQAITLSRKMMKGHKWECFLFELSFLGWNLLGALTLGICSIFFTNPYKTAVFTEYYIRLRHAAKEAQLSNTDLLNDDYLYEKADPLILMEKYLDILDIMETPAPACPEIPGFRGFLARNLGILLFWGKQEKEYERFQGLQVKNRELSEALNGQVYPTRLYPIPQEKRRGQIESLHFMRQYTIWSLIVLFLGLSFLGWLWEVTLTLITDGEFINRGALNGPWLPIYGSGSILILTLLYRFRKNPLAEFFAAVLLCGFLEYLASLTLEITSGGMKWWDYSGYCLNLHGRTSAESLLVFGVGGLTVVYILAPLVDNLLHKADQKLLKFICLILLTLFCLDLVYSQVQPNAGEGISAMAETKNLLMQFRY
;
A
#
# COMPACT_ATOMS: atom_id res chain seq x y z
N MET A 1 5.17 -16.55 -33.32
CA MET A 1 3.81 -16.43 -32.77
C MET A 1 3.50 -17.46 -31.67
N SER A 2 4.22 -18.59 -31.55
CA SER A 2 4.01 -19.62 -30.51
C SER A 2 4.45 -19.18 -29.10
N VAL A 3 5.64 -18.58 -28.96
CA VAL A 3 6.23 -18.21 -27.65
C VAL A 3 5.34 -17.27 -26.83
N ARG A 4 4.78 -16.22 -27.44
CA ARG A 4 3.87 -15.29 -26.73
C ARG A 4 2.60 -15.96 -26.22
N LYS A 5 2.07 -16.94 -26.98
CA LYS A 5 0.88 -17.71 -26.57
C LYS A 5 1.22 -18.62 -25.39
N GLU A 6 2.37 -19.27 -25.43
CA GLU A 6 2.87 -20.12 -24.33
C GLU A 6 3.04 -19.32 -23.03
N LEU A 7 3.72 -18.17 -23.08
CA LEU A 7 3.89 -17.30 -21.90
C LEU A 7 2.55 -16.82 -21.31
N LYS A 8 1.61 -16.45 -22.18
CA LYS A 8 0.24 -16.09 -21.78
C LYS A 8 -0.50 -17.25 -21.11
N GLN A 9 -0.31 -18.48 -21.61
CA GLN A 9 -0.91 -19.68 -21.04
C GLN A 9 -0.31 -20.01 -19.65
N LYS A 10 1.01 -19.97 -19.51
CA LYS A 10 1.70 -20.17 -18.22
C LYS A 10 1.29 -19.12 -17.19
N GLY A 11 1.29 -17.84 -17.57
CA GLY A 11 0.83 -16.76 -16.71
C GLY A 11 -0.64 -16.91 -16.29
N LYS A 12 -1.52 -17.39 -17.18
CA LYS A 12 -2.92 -17.70 -16.84
C LYS A 12 -3.05 -18.88 -15.87
N GLN A 13 -2.21 -19.91 -15.99
CA GLN A 13 -2.20 -21.04 -15.07
C GLN A 13 -1.74 -20.61 -13.67
N SER A 14 -0.64 -19.84 -13.60
CA SER A 14 -0.15 -19.26 -12.34
C SER A 14 -1.20 -18.34 -11.68
N LEU A 15 -1.85 -17.47 -12.47
CA LEU A 15 -2.93 -16.62 -11.98
C LEU A 15 -4.10 -17.44 -11.43
N LYS A 16 -4.54 -18.50 -12.10
CA LYS A 16 -5.65 -19.34 -11.61
C LYS A 16 -5.31 -20.00 -10.27
N LYS A 17 -4.05 -20.41 -10.10
CA LYS A 17 -3.55 -21.07 -8.89
C LYS A 17 -3.51 -20.10 -7.70
N HIS A 18 -3.10 -18.87 -7.93
CA HIS A 18 -2.80 -17.87 -6.90
C HIS A 18 -3.64 -16.59 -7.00
N TYR A 19 -4.83 -16.69 -7.58
CA TYR A 19 -5.65 -15.53 -7.96
C TYR A 19 -5.83 -14.53 -6.82
N LEU A 20 -6.16 -15.05 -5.63
CA LEU A 20 -6.45 -14.22 -4.46
C LEU A 20 -5.26 -13.37 -4.02
N ILE A 21 -4.08 -13.99 -3.89
CA ILE A 21 -2.89 -13.25 -3.46
C ILE A 21 -2.39 -12.31 -4.55
N PHE A 22 -2.46 -12.69 -5.82
CA PHE A 22 -2.06 -11.82 -6.92
C PHE A 22 -2.97 -10.60 -7.08
N ALA A 23 -4.30 -10.79 -6.97
CA ALA A 23 -5.25 -9.69 -6.97
C ALA A 23 -5.01 -8.74 -5.79
N ALA A 24 -4.82 -9.26 -4.57
CA ALA A 24 -4.55 -8.46 -3.39
C ALA A 24 -3.24 -7.64 -3.52
N VAL A 25 -2.15 -8.26 -3.97
CA VAL A 25 -0.86 -7.58 -4.17
C VAL A 25 -0.95 -6.48 -5.22
N CYS A 26 -1.63 -6.74 -6.35
CA CYS A 26 -1.84 -5.73 -7.38
C CYS A 26 -2.72 -4.57 -6.92
N LEU A 27 -3.76 -4.85 -6.13
CA LEU A 27 -4.61 -3.82 -5.53
C LEU A 27 -3.82 -2.94 -4.54
N ILE A 28 -3.01 -3.55 -3.66
CA ILE A 28 -2.13 -2.80 -2.74
C ILE A 28 -1.12 -1.96 -3.55
N SER A 29 -0.56 -2.50 -4.64
CA SER A 29 0.37 -1.78 -5.51
C SER A 29 -0.26 -0.54 -6.17
N ALA A 30 -1.51 -0.70 -6.63
CA ALA A 30 -2.29 0.39 -7.20
C ALA A 30 -2.54 1.48 -6.15
N PHE A 31 -2.96 1.08 -4.94
CA PHE A 31 -3.27 2.01 -3.85
C PHE A 31 -2.03 2.75 -3.32
N LEU A 32 -0.92 2.03 -3.12
CA LEU A 32 0.36 2.64 -2.77
C LEU A 32 0.91 3.51 -3.90
N ALA A 33 0.28 3.54 -5.08
CA ALA A 33 0.77 4.21 -6.26
C ALA A 33 2.20 3.75 -6.63
N SER A 34 2.60 2.54 -6.25
CA SER A 34 3.86 1.95 -6.68
C SER A 34 3.79 1.50 -8.13
N GLU A 35 2.61 1.06 -8.57
CA GLU A 35 2.36 0.60 -9.92
C GLU A 35 0.88 0.63 -10.26
N PHE A 36 0.53 0.65 -11.54
CA PHE A 36 -0.88 0.63 -12.00
C PHE A 36 -1.75 1.82 -11.54
N LYS A 37 -1.16 2.99 -11.25
CA LYS A 37 -1.85 4.20 -10.74
C LYS A 37 -3.15 4.52 -11.49
N GLY A 38 -3.15 4.44 -12.83
CA GLY A 38 -4.32 4.71 -13.67
C GLY A 38 -5.47 3.70 -13.54
N SER A 39 -5.30 2.60 -12.78
CA SER A 39 -6.38 1.62 -12.53
C SER A 39 -7.36 2.08 -11.45
N LEU A 40 -6.98 3.07 -10.63
CA LEU A 40 -7.81 3.65 -9.57
C LEU A 40 -8.43 4.99 -9.95
N THR A 41 -8.20 5.47 -11.17
CA THR A 41 -8.79 6.72 -11.66
C THR A 41 -10.22 6.43 -12.12
N PHE A 42 -11.13 6.27 -11.15
CA PHE A 42 -12.56 6.01 -11.38
C PHE A 42 -13.34 7.27 -11.77
N SER A 43 -12.78 8.44 -11.49
CA SER A 43 -13.42 9.76 -11.61
C SER A 43 -13.41 10.36 -13.02
N THR A 44 -12.52 9.91 -13.92
CA THR A 44 -12.31 10.53 -15.24
C THR A 44 -13.46 10.34 -16.23
N LEU A 45 -14.37 9.40 -16.00
CA LEU A 45 -15.54 9.20 -16.87
C LEU A 45 -16.76 10.00 -16.43
N GLN A 46 -16.89 10.30 -15.14
CA GLN A 46 -18.04 11.01 -14.59
C GLN A 46 -17.96 12.52 -14.83
N SER A 47 -16.74 13.08 -14.87
CA SER A 47 -16.52 14.46 -15.28
C SER A 47 -16.91 14.73 -16.74
N PHE A 48 -16.87 13.72 -17.61
CA PHE A 48 -17.29 13.87 -19.00
C PHE A 48 -18.82 13.97 -19.16
N ASP A 49 -19.59 13.18 -18.41
CA ASP A 49 -21.07 13.27 -18.43
C ASP A 49 -21.56 14.57 -17.80
N GLN A 50 -20.96 15.03 -16.70
CA GLN A 50 -21.29 16.34 -16.10
C GLN A 50 -21.01 17.51 -17.05
N VAL A 51 -19.98 17.42 -17.90
CA VAL A 51 -19.68 18.45 -18.92
C VAL A 51 -20.66 18.41 -20.10
N LEU A 52 -21.31 17.27 -20.35
CA LEU A 52 -22.29 17.12 -21.43
C LEU A 52 -23.71 17.52 -21.02
N GLU A 53 -24.08 17.37 -19.74
CA GLU A 53 -25.44 17.65 -19.25
C GLU A 53 -25.68 19.13 -18.91
N ASP A 54 -24.67 19.89 -18.46
CA ASP A 54 -24.83 21.32 -18.20
C ASP A 54 -23.54 22.15 -18.44
N PRO A 55 -23.36 22.77 -19.63
CA PRO A 55 -22.19 23.58 -19.94
C PRO A 55 -22.07 24.83 -19.05
N SER A 56 -23.13 25.21 -18.33
CA SER A 56 -23.20 26.42 -17.52
C SER A 56 -22.67 26.24 -16.09
N GLU A 57 -22.64 25.01 -15.56
CA GLU A 57 -22.02 24.71 -14.26
C GLU A 57 -20.48 24.68 -14.33
N ALA A 58 -19.90 24.62 -15.53
CA ALA A 58 -18.45 24.76 -15.74
C ALA A 58 -17.90 26.16 -15.37
N MET A 59 -18.78 27.11 -15.01
CA MET A 59 -18.44 28.51 -14.75
C MET A 59 -18.47 28.89 -13.26
N VAL A 60 -18.70 27.94 -12.34
CA VAL A 60 -18.52 28.17 -10.90
C VAL A 60 -17.11 27.71 -10.51
N PRO A 61 -16.18 28.63 -10.21
CA PRO A 61 -14.84 28.25 -9.80
C PRO A 61 -14.91 27.66 -8.39
N LYS A 62 -14.82 26.33 -8.26
CA LYS A 62 -14.13 25.77 -7.10
C LYS A 62 -12.69 26.25 -7.23
N ARG A 63 -12.26 27.15 -6.34
CA ARG A 63 -10.85 27.55 -6.20
C ARG A 63 -10.00 26.29 -5.95
N SER A 64 -9.54 25.68 -7.03
CA SER A 64 -8.33 24.88 -7.11
C SER A 64 -7.32 25.75 -7.85
N VAL A 65 -6.64 26.63 -7.11
CA VAL A 65 -5.58 27.46 -7.68
C VAL A 65 -4.38 26.57 -7.94
N GLY A 66 -3.79 26.66 -9.14
CA GLY A 66 -2.40 26.21 -9.34
C GLY A 66 -2.03 25.46 -10.63
N TRP A 67 -2.85 25.41 -11.68
CA TRP A 67 -2.41 24.84 -12.98
C TRP A 67 -2.69 25.71 -14.20
N GLU A 68 -3.65 26.61 -14.14
CA GLU A 68 -4.12 27.34 -15.33
C GLU A 68 -3.36 28.66 -15.58
N GLU A 69 -2.90 29.35 -14.53
CA GLU A 69 -2.12 30.61 -14.67
C GLU A 69 -0.63 30.37 -15.03
N ILE A 70 -0.06 29.22 -14.70
CA ILE A 70 1.39 28.96 -14.91
C ILE A 70 1.71 28.63 -16.38
N LEU A 71 0.71 28.27 -17.20
CA LEU A 71 0.92 27.92 -18.60
C LEU A 71 0.82 29.10 -19.58
N GLU A 72 0.56 30.32 -19.10
CA GLU A 72 0.41 31.50 -19.97
C GLU A 72 1.72 32.27 -20.26
N GLU A 73 2.80 32.06 -19.50
CA GLU A 73 4.03 32.87 -19.65
C GLU A 73 5.21 32.19 -20.39
N SER A 74 4.95 31.37 -21.42
CA SER A 74 6.02 30.84 -22.27
C SER A 74 5.61 30.76 -23.74
N PRO A 75 6.12 31.65 -24.63
CA PRO A 75 5.67 31.75 -26.03
C PRO A 75 6.10 30.58 -26.95
N ALA A 76 6.66 29.49 -26.40
CA ALA A 76 7.25 28.41 -27.20
C ALA A 76 6.42 27.10 -27.22
N PHE A 77 5.37 26.97 -26.41
CA PHE A 77 4.57 25.73 -26.33
C PHE A 77 3.07 26.00 -26.41
N MET A 78 2.66 26.48 -27.58
CA MET A 78 1.24 26.64 -27.92
C MET A 78 0.69 25.35 -28.54
N ARG A 79 -0.42 24.84 -27.97
CA ARG A 79 -1.39 23.85 -28.49
C ARG A 79 -0.98 22.37 -28.58
N THR A 80 -1.54 21.56 -27.67
CA THR A 80 -2.68 20.64 -27.98
C THR A 80 -3.28 20.08 -26.68
N LYS A 81 -4.50 20.51 -26.32
CA LYS A 81 -5.36 19.77 -25.37
C LYS A 81 -5.83 18.50 -26.09
N GLY A 82 -5.45 17.33 -25.58
CA GLY A 82 -5.85 16.04 -26.13
C GLY A 82 -5.23 14.89 -25.35
N VAL A 83 -5.71 13.67 -25.58
CA VAL A 83 -5.29 12.41 -24.91
C VAL A 83 -3.77 12.26 -24.73
N LEU A 84 -2.96 12.89 -25.60
CA LEU A 84 -1.51 12.93 -25.49
C LEU A 84 -0.98 13.78 -24.32
N SER A 85 -1.66 14.84 -23.87
CA SER A 85 -1.32 15.59 -22.64
C SER A 85 -1.66 14.80 -21.38
N ASP A 86 -2.69 13.95 -21.41
CA ASP A 86 -3.02 13.03 -20.32
C ASP A 86 -2.09 11.83 -20.28
N VAL A 87 -1.67 11.34 -21.46
CA VAL A 87 -0.60 10.35 -21.59
C VAL A 87 0.76 10.96 -21.22
N LEU A 88 1.01 12.24 -21.52
CA LEU A 88 2.21 12.95 -21.08
C LEU A 88 2.18 13.14 -19.58
N ASN A 89 1.07 13.60 -19.00
CA ASN A 89 0.87 13.70 -17.57
C ASN A 89 0.98 12.33 -16.90
N GLN A 90 0.52 11.24 -17.52
CA GLN A 90 0.77 9.88 -17.03
C GLN A 90 2.24 9.43 -17.22
N ALA A 91 2.92 9.87 -18.28
CA ALA A 91 4.32 9.56 -18.53
C ALA A 91 5.30 10.41 -17.69
N THR A 92 4.89 11.59 -17.24
CA THR A 92 5.58 12.47 -16.27
C THR A 92 5.04 12.32 -14.84
N SER A 93 3.93 11.60 -14.60
CA SER A 93 3.34 11.27 -13.27
C SER A 93 4.16 10.30 -12.42
N ASP A 94 5.46 10.34 -12.62
CA ASP A 94 6.46 9.81 -11.73
C ASP A 94 6.54 10.78 -10.53
N SER A 95 5.53 10.63 -9.64
CA SER A 95 5.05 11.48 -8.53
C SER A 95 6.06 12.31 -7.75
N ILE A 96 7.34 11.96 -7.67
CA ILE A 96 8.32 12.77 -6.92
C ILE A 96 8.63 14.08 -7.61
N LEU A 97 8.80 14.07 -8.94
CA LEU A 97 9.19 15.29 -9.65
C LEU A 97 8.06 16.31 -9.58
N VAL A 98 6.82 15.84 -9.64
CA VAL A 98 5.62 16.66 -9.41
C VAL A 98 5.55 17.13 -7.96
N THR A 99 5.68 16.25 -6.97
CA THR A 99 5.69 16.66 -5.56
C THR A 99 6.82 17.64 -5.27
N ALA A 100 8.01 17.46 -5.85
CA ALA A 100 9.12 18.38 -5.71
C ALA A 100 8.84 19.72 -6.39
N ALA A 101 8.27 19.73 -7.60
CA ALA A 101 7.89 20.94 -8.31
C ALA A 101 6.80 21.73 -7.57
N VAL A 102 5.75 21.03 -7.10
CA VAL A 102 4.69 21.61 -6.27
C VAL A 102 5.27 22.15 -4.97
N SER A 103 6.12 21.39 -4.28
CA SER A 103 6.79 21.87 -3.06
C SER A 103 7.62 23.11 -3.34
N VAL A 104 8.39 23.16 -4.43
CA VAL A 104 9.19 24.34 -4.80
C VAL A 104 8.30 25.55 -5.10
N ASN A 105 7.18 25.35 -5.79
CA ASN A 105 6.24 26.42 -6.08
C ASN A 105 5.57 26.94 -4.81
N SER A 106 5.11 26.05 -3.94
CA SER A 106 4.52 26.40 -2.65
C SER A 106 5.54 27.15 -1.76
N LEU A 107 6.82 26.74 -1.78
CA LEU A 107 7.89 27.46 -1.07
C LEU A 107 8.15 28.87 -1.64
N ALA A 108 7.98 29.07 -2.95
CA ALA A 108 8.14 30.38 -3.58
C ALA A 108 6.99 31.35 -3.27
N GLY A 109 5.79 30.82 -2.97
CA GLY A 109 4.61 31.62 -2.61
C GLY A 109 4.53 32.02 -1.13
N THR A 110 5.32 31.42 -0.24
CA THR A 110 5.21 31.64 1.21
C THR A 110 6.24 32.63 1.75
N GLU A 111 5.79 33.73 2.37
CA GLU A 111 6.66 34.67 3.08
C GLU A 111 6.97 34.23 4.53
N ASN A 112 6.20 33.27 5.08
CA ASN A 112 6.33 32.83 6.47
C ASN A 112 7.35 31.68 6.63
N THR A 113 8.38 31.89 7.43
CA THR A 113 9.47 30.92 7.69
C THR A 113 8.97 29.65 8.39
N GLU A 114 7.90 29.72 9.17
CA GLU A 114 7.31 28.57 9.85
C GLU A 114 6.64 27.62 8.85
N ILE A 115 5.81 28.17 7.95
CA ILE A 115 5.15 27.43 6.87
C ILE A 115 6.20 26.84 5.92
N PHE A 116 7.26 27.60 5.61
CA PHE A 116 8.40 27.11 4.84
C PHE A 116 9.03 25.85 5.46
N CYS A 117 9.32 25.88 6.77
CA CYS A 117 9.88 24.72 7.48
C CYS A 117 8.94 23.51 7.45
N LEU A 118 7.63 23.74 7.59
CA LEU A 118 6.63 22.68 7.56
C LEU A 118 6.46 22.06 6.17
N ILE A 119 6.44 22.87 5.10
CA ILE A 119 6.39 22.37 3.71
C ILE A 119 7.62 21.53 3.42
N LEU A 120 8.81 21.99 3.80
CA LEU A 120 10.05 21.24 3.61
C LEU A 120 10.03 19.90 4.37
N ALA A 121 9.58 19.90 5.63
CA ALA A 121 9.44 18.69 6.42
C ALA A 121 8.42 17.71 5.81
N GLY A 122 7.27 18.23 5.34
CA GLY A 122 6.25 17.45 4.63
C GLY A 122 6.78 16.82 3.34
N ALA A 123 7.50 17.60 2.53
CA ALA A 123 8.12 17.12 1.29
C ALA A 123 9.14 16.01 1.54
N ILE A 124 9.98 16.17 2.59
CA ILE A 124 10.91 15.11 3.04
C ILE A 124 10.14 13.85 3.47
N GLY A 125 9.03 14.02 4.20
CA GLY A 125 8.14 12.93 4.61
C GLY A 125 7.57 12.16 3.43
N LEU A 126 7.00 12.85 2.44
CA LEU A 126 6.47 12.24 1.21
C LEU A 126 7.57 11.55 0.39
N PHE A 127 8.75 12.17 0.27
CA PHE A 127 9.90 11.55 -0.38
C PHE A 127 10.34 10.27 0.34
N ALA A 128 10.39 10.28 1.68
CA ALA A 128 10.71 9.11 2.49
C ALA A 128 9.68 8.00 2.29
N PHE A 129 8.38 8.33 2.24
CA PHE A 129 7.32 7.37 1.93
C PHE A 129 7.49 6.75 0.54
N TRP A 130 7.74 7.56 -0.49
CA TRP A 130 8.02 7.05 -1.84
C TRP A 130 9.27 6.15 -1.86
N PHE A 131 10.37 6.61 -1.25
CA PHE A 131 11.67 5.95 -1.29
C PHE A 131 11.67 4.62 -0.55
N PHE A 132 11.06 4.58 0.64
CA PHE A 132 11.03 3.38 1.47
C PHE A 132 9.84 2.48 1.16
N ILE A 133 8.66 2.99 0.82
CA ILE A 133 7.45 2.17 0.68
C ILE A 133 7.13 1.93 -0.80
N GLN A 134 6.85 2.97 -1.57
CA GLN A 134 6.34 2.81 -2.95
C GLN A 134 7.36 2.11 -3.86
N ASN A 135 8.63 2.51 -3.80
CA ASN A 135 9.69 1.91 -4.60
C ASN A 135 9.95 0.44 -4.29
N THR A 136 10.00 0.08 -3.02
CA THR A 136 10.34 -1.28 -2.59
C THR A 136 9.18 -2.24 -2.80
N PHE A 137 7.93 -1.74 -2.72
CA PHE A 137 6.76 -2.56 -2.95
C PHE A 137 6.74 -3.14 -4.36
N SER A 138 7.25 -2.40 -5.35
CA SER A 138 7.45 -2.92 -6.71
C SER A 138 8.27 -4.23 -6.66
N VAL A 139 9.38 -4.28 -5.91
CA VAL A 139 10.25 -5.46 -5.80
C VAL A 139 9.57 -6.60 -5.03
N ILE A 140 8.84 -6.28 -3.95
CA ILE A 140 8.06 -7.25 -3.18
C ILE A 140 7.00 -7.91 -4.05
N LEU A 141 6.31 -7.13 -4.89
CA LEU A 141 5.34 -7.63 -5.85
C LEU A 141 5.99 -8.66 -6.79
N ARG A 142 7.17 -8.39 -7.35
CA ARG A 142 7.86 -9.35 -8.23
C ARG A 142 8.23 -10.62 -7.50
N ARG A 143 8.69 -10.51 -6.25
CA ARG A 143 9.05 -11.67 -5.42
C ARG A 143 7.85 -12.62 -5.25
N ILE A 144 6.67 -12.07 -4.95
CA ILE A 144 5.45 -12.86 -4.76
C ILE A 144 5.05 -13.60 -6.04
N PHE A 145 5.13 -12.93 -7.20
CA PHE A 145 4.82 -13.56 -8.48
C PHE A 145 5.85 -14.62 -8.89
N LEU A 146 7.14 -14.39 -8.61
CA LEU A 146 8.20 -15.38 -8.84
C LEU A 146 8.00 -16.64 -7.98
N GLU A 147 7.67 -16.48 -6.70
CA GLU A 147 7.36 -17.64 -5.86
C GLU A 147 6.08 -18.36 -6.29
N GLY A 148 5.07 -17.61 -6.74
CA GLY A 148 3.80 -18.18 -7.23
C GLY A 148 3.96 -19.02 -8.49
N HIS A 149 5.01 -18.80 -9.28
CA HIS A 149 5.33 -19.65 -10.43
C HIS A 149 5.65 -21.10 -10.00
N THR A 150 6.60 -21.27 -9.07
CA THR A 150 7.14 -22.59 -8.70
C THR A 150 6.32 -23.29 -7.61
N TYR A 151 5.78 -22.53 -6.66
CA TYR A 151 5.20 -23.07 -5.43
C TYR A 151 3.67 -23.15 -5.48
N GLU A 152 3.11 -24.00 -4.62
CA GLU A 152 1.67 -24.23 -4.50
C GLU A 152 0.95 -23.20 -3.68
N ARG A 153 1.65 -22.61 -2.72
CA ARG A 153 1.15 -21.51 -1.91
C ARG A 153 2.24 -20.45 -1.78
N VAL A 154 1.82 -19.19 -1.66
CA VAL A 154 2.71 -18.09 -1.31
C VAL A 154 2.24 -17.52 0.03
N PRO A 155 3.06 -17.58 1.09
CA PRO A 155 2.64 -17.12 2.40
C PRO A 155 2.57 -15.59 2.45
N ILE A 156 1.60 -15.05 3.22
CA ILE A 156 1.44 -13.60 3.41
C ILE A 156 2.69 -12.98 4.07
N SER A 157 3.48 -13.79 4.77
CA SER A 157 4.77 -13.40 5.34
C SER A 157 5.73 -12.80 4.28
N ARG A 158 5.52 -13.07 2.99
CA ARG A 158 6.33 -12.52 1.87
C ARG A 158 6.24 -11.02 1.69
N PHE A 159 5.16 -10.36 2.12
CA PHE A 159 5.11 -8.89 2.11
C PHE A 159 6.20 -8.25 2.97
N LEU A 160 6.72 -8.98 3.96
CA LEU A 160 7.73 -8.53 4.90
C LEU A 160 9.13 -9.10 4.61
N TYR A 161 9.30 -9.72 3.43
CA TYR A 161 10.54 -10.40 3.03
C TYR A 161 11.77 -9.48 3.15
N LEU A 162 11.71 -8.26 2.60
CA LEU A 162 12.83 -7.31 2.62
C LEU A 162 13.22 -6.86 4.03
N LEU A 163 12.24 -6.77 4.95
CA LEU A 163 12.47 -6.47 6.37
C LEU A 163 13.17 -7.64 7.06
N ARG A 164 12.72 -8.88 6.80
CA ARG A 164 13.29 -10.10 7.40
C ARG A 164 14.76 -10.29 7.04
N ILE A 165 15.16 -9.97 5.81
CA ILE A 165 16.56 -10.08 5.36
C ILE A 165 17.38 -8.80 5.62
N LYS A 166 16.78 -7.74 6.17
CA LYS A 166 17.42 -6.44 6.44
C LYS A 166 18.04 -5.76 5.21
N LYS A 167 17.46 -5.98 4.02
CA LYS A 167 17.95 -5.39 2.75
C LYS A 167 17.08 -4.25 2.23
N TRP A 168 16.11 -3.79 3.02
CA TRP A 168 15.19 -2.71 2.64
C TRP A 168 15.89 -1.49 2.04
N LEU A 169 16.88 -0.92 2.73
CA LEU A 169 17.62 0.27 2.27
C LEU A 169 18.39 0.00 0.97
N ARG A 170 18.99 -1.18 0.82
CA ARG A 170 19.72 -1.55 -0.41
C ARG A 170 18.76 -1.65 -1.59
N THR A 171 17.61 -2.30 -1.40
CA THR A 171 16.57 -2.41 -2.43
C THR A 171 15.98 -1.06 -2.81
N SER A 172 15.66 -0.19 -1.83
CA SER A 172 15.25 1.20 -2.08
C SER A 172 16.27 1.95 -2.93
N TRP A 173 17.56 1.80 -2.62
CA TRP A 173 18.64 2.44 -3.36
C TRP A 173 18.76 1.95 -4.81
N ILE A 174 18.64 0.63 -5.05
CA ILE A 174 18.63 0.05 -6.41
C ILE A 174 17.51 0.68 -7.24
N MET A 175 16.31 0.78 -6.65
CA MET A 175 15.14 1.33 -7.32
C MET A 175 15.24 2.84 -7.55
N LEU A 176 15.77 3.60 -6.59
CA LEU A 176 16.05 5.03 -6.74
C LEU A 176 17.03 5.28 -7.90
N VAL A 177 18.15 4.57 -7.96
CA VAL A 177 19.15 4.75 -9.02
C VAL A 177 18.56 4.39 -10.38
N LYS A 178 17.75 3.32 -10.48
CA LYS A 178 16.99 2.97 -11.69
C LYS A 178 16.06 4.11 -12.11
N TYR A 179 15.33 4.69 -11.16
CA TYR A 179 14.42 5.81 -11.39
C TYR A 179 15.17 7.07 -11.85
N LEU A 180 16.26 7.46 -11.18
CA LEU A 180 17.08 8.61 -11.58
C LEU A 180 17.63 8.45 -12.99
N TYR A 181 18.15 7.27 -13.34
CA TYR A 181 18.63 7.00 -14.69
C TYR A 181 17.49 7.07 -15.71
N HIS A 182 16.32 6.52 -15.40
CA HIS A 182 15.15 6.64 -16.24
C HIS A 182 14.74 8.12 -16.44
N ALA A 183 14.69 8.90 -15.37
CA ALA A 183 14.35 10.32 -15.37
C ALA A 183 15.33 11.17 -16.21
N PHE A 184 16.64 10.90 -16.13
CA PHE A 184 17.60 11.57 -17.00
C PHE A 184 17.42 11.22 -18.47
N TRP A 185 17.05 9.97 -18.78
CA TRP A 185 16.80 9.56 -20.16
C TRP A 185 15.44 10.03 -20.69
N SER A 186 14.44 10.22 -19.83
CA SER A 186 13.13 10.76 -20.21
C SER A 186 13.16 12.23 -20.60
N LEU A 187 14.26 12.95 -20.32
CA LEU A 187 14.53 14.26 -20.94
C LEU A 187 14.58 14.18 -22.48
N THR A 188 14.83 13.00 -23.02
CA THR A 188 14.67 12.71 -24.45
C THR A 188 13.49 11.75 -24.64
N ILE A 189 12.51 12.09 -25.48
CA ILE A 189 11.34 11.23 -25.73
C ILE A 189 11.78 9.83 -26.17
N ILE A 190 12.68 9.76 -27.15
CA ILE A 190 13.19 8.49 -27.70
C ILE A 190 14.03 7.73 -26.67
N GLY A 191 14.91 8.41 -25.93
CA GLY A 191 15.75 7.77 -24.93
C GLY A 191 14.93 7.23 -23.76
N GLY A 192 13.91 7.96 -23.31
CA GLY A 192 12.97 7.53 -22.28
C GLY A 192 12.32 6.19 -22.63
N VAL A 193 11.71 6.09 -23.82
CA VAL A 193 11.07 4.84 -24.27
C VAL A 193 12.07 3.69 -24.36
N ILE A 194 13.24 3.89 -24.97
CA ILE A 194 14.25 2.83 -25.11
C ILE A 194 14.74 2.34 -23.73
N LYS A 195 14.89 3.26 -22.77
CA LYS A 195 15.46 2.99 -21.45
C LYS A 195 14.45 2.42 -20.48
N HIS A 196 13.17 2.76 -20.62
CA HIS A 196 12.06 2.08 -19.98
C HIS A 196 12.17 0.56 -20.17
N TYR A 197 12.21 0.09 -21.43
CA TYR A 197 12.37 -1.33 -21.74
C TYR A 197 13.74 -1.88 -21.38
N SER A 198 14.79 -1.05 -21.43
CA SER A 198 16.14 -1.49 -21.06
C SER A 198 16.30 -1.78 -19.57
N TYR A 199 15.53 -1.09 -18.71
CA TYR A 199 15.55 -1.22 -17.25
C TYR A 199 14.36 -2.01 -16.70
N PHE A 200 13.57 -2.61 -17.59
CA PHE A 200 12.33 -3.33 -17.26
C PHE A 200 12.55 -4.48 -16.26
N LEU A 201 13.69 -5.18 -16.33
CA LEU A 201 13.98 -6.35 -15.49
C LEU A 201 14.60 -6.01 -14.14
N VAL A 202 14.96 -4.74 -13.88
CA VAL A 202 15.63 -4.34 -12.62
C VAL A 202 14.84 -4.73 -11.36
N PRO A 203 13.50 -4.54 -11.28
CA PRO A 203 12.74 -4.96 -10.10
C PRO A 203 12.75 -6.48 -9.89
N TYR A 204 12.80 -7.28 -10.97
CA TYR A 204 12.89 -8.74 -10.87
C TYR A 204 14.27 -9.19 -10.38
N ILE A 205 15.34 -8.59 -10.91
CA ILE A 205 16.71 -8.86 -10.47
C ILE A 205 16.88 -8.50 -8.99
N ALA A 206 16.32 -7.36 -8.55
CA ALA A 206 16.35 -6.95 -7.15
C ALA A 206 15.47 -7.83 -6.25
N ALA A 207 14.44 -8.49 -6.78
CA ALA A 207 13.59 -9.44 -6.05
C ALA A 207 14.28 -10.80 -5.86
N GLU A 208 15.08 -11.22 -6.84
CA GLU A 208 15.89 -12.44 -6.75
C GLU A 208 17.07 -12.23 -5.78
N ASN A 209 17.87 -11.19 -6.04
CA ASN A 209 19.06 -10.86 -5.26
C ASN A 209 19.05 -9.38 -4.83
N PRO A 210 18.50 -9.06 -3.64
CA PRO A 210 18.53 -7.72 -3.06
C PRO A 210 19.92 -7.22 -2.68
N ASP A 211 20.95 -8.07 -2.69
CA ASP A 211 22.31 -7.70 -2.33
C ASP A 211 23.13 -7.12 -3.48
N ILE A 212 22.62 -7.25 -4.71
CA ILE A 212 23.25 -6.72 -5.92
C ILE A 212 23.43 -5.20 -5.85
N THR A 213 24.51 -4.67 -6.41
CA THR A 213 24.65 -3.21 -6.54
C THR A 213 23.72 -2.65 -7.62
N ALA A 214 23.24 -1.42 -7.44
CA ALA A 214 22.34 -0.77 -8.39
C ALA A 214 22.88 -0.75 -9.83
N ARG A 215 24.18 -0.45 -9.99
CA ARG A 215 24.85 -0.44 -11.30
C ARG A 215 24.91 -1.82 -11.93
N GLN A 216 25.19 -2.87 -11.15
CA GLN A 216 25.19 -4.25 -11.63
C GLN A 216 23.79 -4.67 -12.07
N ALA A 217 22.75 -4.40 -11.28
CA ALA A 217 21.37 -4.74 -11.63
C ALA A 217 20.91 -4.07 -12.93
N ILE A 218 21.18 -2.77 -13.07
CA ILE A 218 20.85 -2.01 -14.28
C ILE A 218 21.63 -2.53 -15.48
N THR A 219 22.93 -2.82 -15.32
CA THR A 219 23.77 -3.33 -16.41
C THR A 219 23.33 -4.72 -16.85
N LEU A 220 22.99 -5.59 -15.90
CA LEU A 220 22.47 -6.93 -16.17
C LEU A 220 21.14 -6.85 -16.92
N SER A 221 20.18 -6.03 -16.45
CA SER A 221 18.92 -5.78 -17.16
C SER A 221 19.16 -5.30 -18.60
N ARG A 222 20.08 -4.34 -18.81
CA ARG A 222 20.42 -3.84 -20.16
C ARG A 222 20.95 -4.94 -21.07
N LYS A 223 21.77 -5.85 -20.55
CA LYS A 223 22.37 -6.96 -21.29
C LYS A 223 21.32 -8.00 -21.65
N MET A 224 20.51 -8.42 -20.67
CA MET A 224 19.40 -9.36 -20.86
C MET A 224 18.35 -8.83 -21.85
N MET A 225 18.12 -7.52 -21.88
CA MET A 225 17.15 -6.88 -22.79
C MET A 225 17.72 -6.57 -24.18
N LYS A 226 19.02 -6.80 -24.45
CA LYS A 226 19.61 -6.53 -25.77
C LYS A 226 18.99 -7.49 -26.80
N GLY A 227 18.36 -6.94 -27.85
CA GLY A 227 17.61 -7.72 -28.85
C GLY A 227 16.14 -7.97 -28.48
N HIS A 228 15.76 -7.78 -27.21
CA HIS A 228 14.42 -8.11 -26.70
C HIS A 228 13.53 -6.88 -26.40
N LYS A 229 14.05 -5.64 -26.52
CA LYS A 229 13.28 -4.41 -26.23
C LYS A 229 12.02 -4.26 -27.10
N TRP A 230 12.18 -4.42 -28.42
CA TRP A 230 11.06 -4.36 -29.37
C TRP A 230 10.08 -5.51 -29.16
N GLU A 231 10.60 -6.69 -28.83
CA GLU A 231 9.78 -7.84 -28.48
C GLU A 231 8.91 -7.54 -27.26
N CYS A 232 9.48 -6.93 -26.21
CA CYS A 232 8.78 -6.54 -24.99
C CYS A 232 7.72 -5.46 -25.24
N PHE A 233 8.05 -4.42 -26.02
CA PHE A 233 7.08 -3.39 -26.44
C PHE A 233 5.86 -4.01 -27.15
N LEU A 234 6.08 -4.84 -28.15
CA LEU A 234 5.00 -5.54 -28.85
C LEU A 234 4.25 -6.51 -27.93
N PHE A 235 4.91 -7.03 -26.91
CA PHE A 235 4.27 -7.91 -25.93
C PHE A 235 3.34 -7.13 -25.00
N GLU A 236 3.73 -5.94 -24.54
CA GLU A 236 2.84 -5.02 -23.82
C GLU A 236 1.65 -4.59 -24.66
N LEU A 237 1.87 -4.24 -25.93
CA LEU A 237 0.81 -3.83 -26.87
C LEU A 237 -0.23 -4.95 -27.07
N SER A 238 0.17 -6.22 -26.92
CA SER A 238 -0.75 -7.36 -26.99
C SER A 238 -1.76 -7.45 -25.83
N PHE A 239 -1.65 -6.57 -24.83
CA PHE A 239 -2.61 -6.40 -23.74
C PHE A 239 -3.51 -5.18 -23.89
N LEU A 240 -3.36 -4.40 -24.97
CA LEU A 240 -4.12 -3.16 -25.17
C LEU A 240 -5.64 -3.37 -25.14
N GLY A 241 -6.14 -4.49 -25.66
CA GLY A 241 -7.56 -4.85 -25.55
C GLY A 241 -8.03 -5.11 -24.12
N TRP A 242 -7.17 -5.65 -23.25
CA TRP A 242 -7.48 -5.82 -21.82
C TRP A 242 -7.44 -4.50 -21.07
N ASN A 243 -6.56 -3.58 -21.46
CA ASN A 243 -6.53 -2.23 -20.90
C ASN A 243 -7.78 -1.44 -21.29
N LEU A 244 -8.25 -1.59 -22.54
CA LEU A 244 -9.49 -0.99 -23.01
C LEU A 244 -10.70 -1.55 -22.23
N LEU A 245 -10.76 -2.86 -22.04
CA LEU A 245 -11.79 -3.48 -21.20
C LEU A 245 -11.74 -2.96 -19.76
N GLY A 246 -10.52 -2.80 -19.23
CA GLY A 246 -10.26 -2.13 -17.96
C GLY A 246 -10.93 -0.77 -17.87
N ALA A 247 -10.67 0.11 -18.85
CA ALA A 247 -11.27 1.43 -18.93
C ALA A 247 -12.81 1.39 -19.02
N LEU A 248 -13.37 0.49 -19.85
CA LEU A 248 -14.83 0.31 -19.98
C LEU A 248 -15.50 -0.16 -18.68
N THR A 249 -14.78 -0.91 -17.84
CA THR A 249 -15.28 -1.39 -16.54
C THR A 249 -14.97 -0.43 -15.39
N LEU A 250 -14.68 0.84 -15.69
CA LEU A 250 -14.24 1.84 -14.70
C LEU A 250 -13.08 1.30 -13.85
N GLY A 251 -12.07 0.64 -14.44
CA GLY A 251 -10.91 0.13 -13.70
C GLY A 251 -11.12 -1.16 -12.89
N ILE A 252 -12.35 -1.65 -12.70
CA ILE A 252 -12.63 -2.88 -11.94
C ILE A 252 -11.92 -4.10 -12.55
N CYS A 253 -12.04 -4.28 -13.88
CA CYS A 253 -11.34 -5.37 -14.57
C CYS A 253 -9.83 -5.20 -14.49
N SER A 254 -9.32 -3.96 -14.48
CA SER A 254 -7.90 -3.68 -14.33
C SER A 254 -7.35 -4.20 -13.01
N ILE A 255 -8.04 -3.89 -11.91
CA ILE A 255 -7.63 -4.23 -10.55
C ILE A 255 -7.67 -5.75 -10.32
N PHE A 256 -8.80 -6.38 -10.62
CA PHE A 256 -9.03 -7.77 -10.22
C PHE A 256 -8.48 -8.79 -11.23
N PHE A 257 -8.28 -8.42 -12.50
CA PHE A 257 -7.86 -9.37 -13.52
C PHE A 257 -6.68 -8.91 -14.37
N THR A 258 -6.75 -7.75 -15.03
CA THR A 258 -5.74 -7.35 -16.02
C THR A 258 -4.35 -7.15 -15.39
N ASN A 259 -4.26 -6.47 -14.24
CA ASN A 259 -2.98 -6.21 -13.57
C ASN A 259 -2.34 -7.52 -13.05
N PRO A 260 -3.06 -8.40 -12.31
CA PRO A 260 -2.55 -9.71 -11.94
C PRO A 260 -2.12 -10.56 -13.14
N TYR A 261 -2.93 -10.61 -14.19
CA TYR A 261 -2.65 -11.40 -15.37
C TYR A 261 -1.42 -10.87 -16.12
N LYS A 262 -1.34 -9.57 -16.37
CA LYS A 262 -0.20 -8.93 -17.03
C LYS A 262 1.09 -9.22 -16.24
N THR A 263 1.07 -9.02 -14.92
CA THR A 263 2.23 -9.26 -14.05
C THR A 263 2.68 -10.72 -14.08
N ALA A 264 1.75 -11.68 -14.00
CA ALA A 264 2.08 -13.10 -14.09
C ALA A 264 2.75 -13.43 -15.42
N VAL A 265 2.22 -12.90 -16.53
CA VAL A 265 2.79 -13.14 -17.86
C VAL A 265 4.19 -12.50 -18.04
N PHE A 266 4.42 -11.30 -17.48
CA PHE A 266 5.75 -10.68 -17.51
C PHE A 266 6.76 -11.35 -16.57
N THR A 267 6.27 -12.04 -15.53
CA THR A 267 7.11 -12.89 -14.69
C THR A 267 7.65 -14.08 -15.49
N GLU A 268 6.80 -14.76 -16.28
CA GLU A 268 7.24 -15.81 -17.21
C GLU A 268 8.21 -15.29 -18.27
N TYR A 269 7.99 -14.07 -18.76
CA TYR A 269 8.91 -13.43 -19.70
C TYR A 269 10.29 -13.20 -19.09
N TYR A 270 10.36 -12.74 -17.84
CA TYR A 270 11.62 -12.60 -17.11
C TYR A 270 12.31 -13.95 -16.88
N ILE A 271 11.58 -14.98 -16.45
CA ILE A 271 12.10 -16.35 -16.26
C ILE A 271 12.79 -16.83 -17.54
N ARG A 272 12.12 -16.69 -18.69
CA ARG A 272 12.71 -17.06 -20.00
C ARG A 272 14.00 -16.31 -20.30
N LEU A 273 14.02 -14.99 -20.09
CA LEU A 273 15.21 -14.17 -20.33
C LEU A 273 16.35 -14.50 -19.35
N ARG A 274 16.02 -14.86 -18.10
CA ARG A 274 16.99 -15.35 -17.11
C ARG A 274 17.66 -16.63 -17.58
N HIS A 275 16.91 -17.64 -18.02
CA HIS A 275 17.47 -18.89 -18.54
C HIS A 275 18.38 -18.63 -19.75
N ALA A 276 17.91 -17.87 -20.74
CA ALA A 276 18.71 -17.51 -21.91
C ALA A 276 19.99 -16.73 -21.54
N ALA A 277 19.94 -15.86 -20.52
CA ALA A 277 21.10 -15.13 -20.04
C ALA A 277 22.13 -16.03 -19.35
N LYS A 278 21.68 -17.00 -18.53
CA LYS A 278 22.54 -18.00 -17.88
C LYS A 278 23.19 -18.93 -18.91
N GLU A 279 22.43 -19.41 -19.90
CA GLU A 279 22.94 -20.25 -20.99
C GLU A 279 23.98 -19.51 -21.85
N ALA A 280 23.74 -18.24 -22.13
CA ALA A 280 24.68 -17.39 -22.86
C ALA A 280 25.88 -16.90 -22.00
N GLN A 281 25.96 -17.32 -20.73
CA GLN A 281 27.01 -16.94 -19.77
C GLN A 281 27.31 -15.43 -19.77
N LEU A 282 26.25 -14.60 -19.78
CA LEU A 282 26.43 -13.15 -19.76
C LEU A 282 27.15 -12.75 -18.47
N SER A 283 28.02 -11.75 -18.55
CA SER A 283 28.70 -11.21 -17.36
C SER A 283 27.70 -10.83 -16.25
N ASN A 284 28.03 -11.11 -15.00
CA ASN A 284 27.19 -10.88 -13.81
C ASN A 284 25.93 -11.77 -13.72
N THR A 285 25.81 -12.83 -14.52
CA THR A 285 24.72 -13.81 -14.36
C THR A 285 24.87 -14.67 -13.11
N ASP A 286 26.07 -14.79 -12.56
CA ASP A 286 26.34 -15.44 -11.26
C ASP A 286 25.59 -14.76 -10.10
N LEU A 287 25.19 -13.49 -10.28
CA LEU A 287 24.40 -12.75 -9.30
C LEU A 287 22.92 -13.17 -9.28
N LEU A 288 22.45 -13.93 -10.27
CA LEU A 288 21.13 -14.55 -10.32
C LEU A 288 21.21 -15.92 -9.64
N ASN A 289 21.34 -15.92 -8.32
CA ASN A 289 21.77 -17.07 -7.52
C ASN A 289 20.64 -17.74 -6.71
N ASP A 290 19.38 -17.32 -6.86
CA ASP A 290 18.25 -17.94 -6.15
C ASP A 290 17.56 -18.94 -7.07
N ASP A 291 18.15 -20.11 -7.20
CA ASP A 291 17.66 -21.15 -8.12
C ASP A 291 16.32 -21.75 -7.64
N TYR A 292 16.11 -21.81 -6.32
CA TYR A 292 14.86 -22.32 -5.74
C TYR A 292 13.62 -21.45 -6.02
N LEU A 293 13.77 -20.29 -6.66
CA LEU A 293 12.62 -19.56 -7.22
C LEU A 293 12.09 -20.20 -8.50
N TYR A 294 12.88 -21.01 -9.19
CA TYR A 294 12.59 -21.55 -10.53
C TYR A 294 12.54 -23.08 -10.55
N GLU A 295 13.13 -23.72 -9.54
CA GLU A 295 13.07 -25.17 -9.34
C GLU A 295 12.76 -25.53 -7.88
N LYS A 296 12.14 -26.68 -7.66
CA LYS A 296 11.92 -27.19 -6.30
C LYS A 296 13.21 -27.85 -5.81
N ALA A 297 13.56 -27.60 -4.55
CA ALA A 297 14.69 -28.26 -3.91
C ALA A 297 14.49 -29.78 -3.85
N ASP A 298 15.59 -30.53 -3.90
CA ASP A 298 15.58 -31.97 -3.66
C ASP A 298 15.02 -32.26 -2.25
N PRO A 299 14.08 -33.22 -2.11
CA PRO A 299 13.52 -33.60 -0.82
C PRO A 299 14.58 -33.91 0.25
N LEU A 300 15.72 -34.50 -0.11
CA LEU A 300 16.80 -34.82 0.83
C LEU A 300 17.44 -33.56 1.41
N ILE A 301 17.68 -32.54 0.58
CA ILE A 301 18.22 -31.24 1.01
C ILE A 301 17.23 -30.54 1.93
N LEU A 302 15.92 -30.62 1.62
CA LEU A 302 14.88 -30.09 2.49
C LEU A 302 14.85 -30.81 3.84
N MET A 303 14.90 -32.13 3.87
CA MET A 303 14.94 -32.89 5.13
C MET A 303 16.16 -32.52 5.98
N GLU A 304 17.34 -32.39 5.39
CA GLU A 304 18.56 -31.98 6.10
C GLU A 304 18.39 -30.58 6.74
N LYS A 305 17.85 -29.61 6.01
CA LYS A 305 17.73 -28.22 6.50
C LYS A 305 16.57 -27.99 7.46
N TYR A 306 15.59 -28.88 7.52
CA TYR A 306 14.37 -28.74 8.33
C TYR A 306 14.17 -29.91 9.32
N LEU A 307 15.24 -30.61 9.69
CA LEU A 307 15.21 -31.74 10.62
C LEU A 307 14.52 -31.42 11.96
N ASP A 308 14.75 -30.23 12.51
CA ASP A 308 14.10 -29.74 13.73
C ASP A 308 12.56 -29.65 13.62
N ILE A 309 12.02 -29.51 12.42
CA ILE A 309 10.59 -29.46 12.16
C ILE A 309 10.00 -30.86 12.03
N LEU A 310 10.76 -31.81 11.49
CA LEU A 310 10.37 -33.22 11.48
C LEU A 310 10.13 -33.73 12.91
N ASP A 311 11.06 -33.44 13.82
CA ASP A 311 10.94 -33.79 15.25
C ASP A 311 9.67 -33.21 15.89
N ILE A 312 9.32 -31.96 15.52
CA ILE A 312 8.12 -31.28 16.01
C ILE A 312 6.83 -31.87 15.41
N MET A 313 6.86 -32.34 14.16
CA MET A 313 5.71 -32.97 13.52
C MET A 313 5.42 -34.37 14.07
N GLU A 314 6.47 -35.09 14.47
CA GLU A 314 6.37 -36.43 15.05
C GLU A 314 5.99 -36.41 16.54
N THR A 315 6.29 -35.32 17.25
CA THR A 315 5.90 -35.16 18.66
C THR A 315 4.46 -34.65 18.79
N PRO A 316 3.65 -35.20 19.72
CA PRO A 316 2.29 -34.71 19.93
C PRO A 316 2.33 -33.25 20.37
N ALA A 317 1.56 -32.39 19.69
CA ALA A 317 1.54 -30.97 19.97
C ALA A 317 1.20 -30.71 21.45
N PRO A 318 1.90 -29.77 22.13
CA PRO A 318 1.58 -29.44 23.51
C PRO A 318 0.14 -28.95 23.62
N ALA A 319 -0.52 -29.23 24.76
CA ALA A 319 -1.85 -28.70 25.03
C ALA A 319 -1.82 -27.16 24.98
N CYS A 320 -2.79 -26.56 24.27
CA CYS A 320 -2.89 -25.12 24.16
C CYS A 320 -3.20 -24.54 25.56
N PRO A 321 -2.42 -23.57 26.06
CA PRO A 321 -2.71 -22.99 27.37
C PRO A 321 -4.05 -22.24 27.32
N GLU A 322 -5.01 -22.62 28.16
CA GLU A 322 -6.35 -22.01 28.11
C GLU A 322 -6.44 -20.76 29.00
N ILE A 323 -7.01 -19.69 28.45
CA ILE A 323 -7.43 -18.52 29.23
C ILE A 323 -8.91 -18.74 29.63
N PRO A 324 -9.23 -18.88 30.94
CA PRO A 324 -10.59 -19.18 31.37
C PRO A 324 -11.52 -17.96 31.38
N GLY A 325 -12.83 -18.24 31.34
CA GLY A 325 -13.91 -17.27 31.56
C GLY A 325 -14.01 -16.15 30.53
N PHE A 326 -14.47 -14.97 30.98
CA PHE A 326 -14.68 -13.78 30.15
C PHE A 326 -13.39 -13.28 29.49
N ARG A 327 -12.24 -13.47 30.14
CA ARG A 327 -10.92 -13.11 29.58
C ARG A 327 -10.61 -13.93 28.33
N GLY A 328 -10.87 -15.23 28.39
CA GLY A 328 -10.74 -16.11 27.24
C GLY A 328 -11.72 -15.78 26.13
N PHE A 329 -12.94 -15.36 26.47
CA PHE A 329 -13.92 -14.90 25.49
C PHE A 329 -13.42 -13.69 24.70
N LEU A 330 -12.93 -12.64 25.38
CA LEU A 330 -12.38 -11.44 24.73
C LEU A 330 -11.14 -11.76 23.88
N ALA A 331 -10.24 -12.59 24.38
CA ALA A 331 -9.05 -13.01 23.65
C ALA A 331 -9.41 -13.77 22.37
N ARG A 332 -10.29 -14.79 22.46
CA ARG A 332 -10.64 -15.66 21.32
C ARG A 332 -11.53 -14.99 20.28
N ASN A 333 -12.37 -14.03 20.68
CA ASN A 333 -13.37 -13.43 19.79
C ASN A 333 -12.97 -12.05 19.28
N LEU A 334 -12.33 -11.25 20.12
CA LEU A 334 -11.97 -9.87 19.81
C LEU A 334 -10.45 -9.63 19.77
N GLY A 335 -9.64 -10.64 20.09
CA GLY A 335 -8.19 -10.48 20.16
C GLY A 335 -7.73 -9.50 21.25
N ILE A 336 -8.50 -9.32 22.33
CA ILE A 336 -8.20 -8.36 23.40
C ILE A 336 -7.66 -9.08 24.63
N LEU A 337 -6.52 -8.60 25.13
CA LEU A 337 -5.91 -9.02 26.39
C LEU A 337 -6.11 -7.94 27.45
N LEU A 338 -6.94 -8.22 28.46
CA LEU A 338 -7.18 -7.27 29.55
C LEU A 338 -5.92 -7.02 30.40
N PHE A 339 -5.12 -8.07 30.62
CA PHE A 339 -3.91 -8.02 31.43
C PHE A 339 -2.74 -8.70 30.72
N TRP A 340 -1.53 -8.21 30.97
CA TRP A 340 -0.30 -8.79 30.43
C TRP A 340 0.36 -9.73 31.44
N GLY A 341 -0.33 -10.84 31.74
CA GLY A 341 0.11 -11.85 32.69
C GLY A 341 1.05 -12.90 32.09
N LYS A 342 1.44 -13.89 32.90
CA LYS A 342 2.32 -14.99 32.46
C LYS A 342 1.58 -15.95 31.50
N GLN A 343 0.32 -16.27 31.82
CA GLN A 343 -0.52 -17.19 31.03
C GLN A 343 -0.84 -16.62 29.64
N GLU A 344 -1.17 -15.33 29.55
CA GLU A 344 -1.46 -14.65 28.28
C GLU A 344 -0.23 -14.60 27.36
N LYS A 345 0.96 -14.36 27.93
CA LYS A 345 2.23 -14.43 27.18
C LYS A 345 2.53 -15.82 26.66
N GLU A 346 2.30 -16.84 27.46
CA GLU A 346 2.50 -18.24 27.06
C GLU A 346 1.52 -18.62 25.94
N TYR A 347 0.27 -18.19 26.03
CA TYR A 347 -0.74 -18.38 25.00
C TYR A 347 -0.41 -17.71 23.67
N GLU A 348 -0.03 -16.43 23.68
CA GLU A 348 0.37 -15.73 22.46
C GLU A 348 1.61 -16.35 21.82
N ARG A 349 2.63 -16.69 22.62
CA ARG A 349 3.84 -17.38 22.13
C ARG A 349 3.51 -18.72 21.50
N PHE A 350 2.62 -19.49 22.11
CA PHE A 350 2.19 -20.79 21.58
C PHE A 350 1.49 -20.63 20.23
N GLN A 351 0.60 -19.65 20.07
CA GLN A 351 -0.03 -19.37 18.76
C GLN A 351 0.99 -18.94 17.70
N GLY A 352 1.93 -18.05 18.05
CA GLY A 352 3.00 -17.62 17.15
C GLY A 352 3.88 -18.78 16.68
N LEU A 353 4.23 -19.69 17.59
CA LEU A 353 4.98 -20.90 17.26
C LEU A 353 4.19 -21.83 16.33
N GLN A 354 2.90 -22.05 16.55
CA GLN A 354 2.09 -22.89 15.67
C GLN A 354 2.02 -22.35 14.23
N VAL A 355 1.80 -21.04 14.06
CA VAL A 355 1.75 -20.42 12.72
C VAL A 355 3.11 -20.58 12.01
N LYS A 356 4.22 -20.38 12.74
CA LYS A 356 5.57 -20.54 12.21
C LYS A 356 5.87 -21.99 11.83
N ASN A 357 5.58 -22.93 12.71
CA ASN A 357 5.83 -24.36 12.48
C ASN A 357 5.03 -24.86 11.28
N ARG A 358 3.79 -24.38 11.10
CA ARG A 358 3.00 -24.68 9.91
C ARG A 358 3.65 -24.20 8.61
N GLU A 359 4.10 -22.95 8.54
CA GLU A 359 4.79 -22.42 7.35
C GLU A 359 6.06 -23.22 7.04
N LEU A 360 6.84 -23.59 8.07
CA LEU A 360 8.04 -24.41 7.90
C LEU A 360 7.73 -25.86 7.48
N SER A 361 6.63 -26.43 7.98
CA SER A 361 6.15 -27.77 7.58
C SER A 361 5.68 -27.77 6.12
N GLU A 362 4.97 -26.72 5.70
CA GLU A 362 4.57 -26.53 4.29
C GLU A 362 5.81 -26.35 3.38
N ALA A 363 6.90 -25.75 3.89
CA ALA A 363 8.16 -25.59 3.15
C ALA A 363 8.89 -26.93 3.00
N LEU A 364 8.93 -27.74 4.06
CA LEU A 364 9.48 -29.10 4.04
C LEU A 364 8.74 -29.98 3.01
N ASN A 365 7.42 -29.84 2.89
CA ASN A 365 6.61 -30.53 1.90
C ASN A 365 6.76 -29.99 0.46
N GLY A 366 7.60 -28.97 0.23
CA GLY A 366 7.80 -28.36 -1.09
C GLY A 366 6.56 -27.60 -1.62
N GLN A 367 5.65 -27.19 -0.73
CA GLN A 367 4.43 -26.44 -1.08
C GLN A 367 4.67 -24.93 -1.11
N VAL A 368 5.58 -24.41 -0.29
CA VAL A 368 5.99 -23.00 -0.23
C VAL A 368 7.50 -22.86 -0.39
N TYR A 369 7.96 -21.66 -0.73
CA TYR A 369 9.39 -21.38 -0.91
C TYR A 369 10.21 -21.68 0.37
N PRO A 370 11.29 -22.50 0.28
CA PRO A 370 12.09 -22.90 1.42
C PRO A 370 13.01 -21.78 1.88
N THR A 371 12.56 -21.01 2.87
CA THR A 371 13.29 -19.84 3.40
C THR A 371 14.70 -20.11 3.90
N ARG A 372 14.96 -21.31 4.42
CA ARG A 372 16.29 -21.73 4.91
C ARG A 372 17.30 -22.01 3.80
N LEU A 373 16.83 -22.19 2.56
CA LEU A 373 17.66 -22.40 1.38
C LEU A 373 17.92 -21.10 0.60
N TYR A 374 17.40 -19.96 1.08
CA TYR A 374 17.63 -18.67 0.45
C TYR A 374 19.12 -18.29 0.47
N PRO A 375 19.73 -17.83 -0.65
CA PRO A 375 21.16 -17.53 -0.70
C PRO A 375 21.64 -16.47 0.31
N ILE A 376 20.77 -15.55 0.72
CA ILE A 376 21.10 -14.57 1.77
C ILE A 376 20.60 -15.13 3.10
N PRO A 377 21.51 -15.44 4.06
CA PRO A 377 21.10 -15.99 5.34
C PRO A 377 20.13 -15.06 6.06
N GLN A 378 18.99 -15.58 6.48
CA GLN A 378 18.17 -14.90 7.47
C GLN A 378 18.93 -14.98 8.80
N GLU A 379 19.35 -13.84 9.36
CA GLU A 379 20.01 -13.83 10.66
C GLU A 379 19.09 -14.47 11.70
N LYS A 380 19.53 -15.57 12.33
CA LYS A 380 18.83 -16.28 13.42
C LYS A 380 18.58 -15.42 14.68
N ARG A 381 18.83 -14.09 14.67
CA ARG A 381 18.83 -13.25 15.87
C ARG A 381 17.56 -12.40 16.05
N ARG A 382 16.91 -12.68 17.19
CA ARG A 382 15.78 -12.01 17.86
C ARG A 382 14.42 -12.21 17.17
N GLY A 383 13.57 -13.05 17.78
CA GLY A 383 12.19 -13.35 17.39
C GLY A 383 11.20 -12.17 17.43
N GLN A 384 11.63 -10.98 17.01
CA GLN A 384 10.84 -9.74 16.97
C GLN A 384 10.22 -9.50 15.58
N ILE A 385 10.89 -9.85 14.49
CA ILE A 385 10.29 -9.80 13.13
C ILE A 385 9.63 -11.15 12.79
N GLU A 386 10.08 -12.22 13.46
CA GLU A 386 9.44 -13.54 13.40
C GLU A 386 8.07 -13.59 14.12
N SER A 387 7.75 -12.60 14.96
CA SER A 387 6.49 -12.47 15.71
C SER A 387 5.39 -11.66 15.01
N LEU A 388 5.58 -11.31 13.72
CA LEU A 388 4.55 -10.66 12.91
C LEU A 388 3.48 -11.67 12.49
N HIS A 389 2.86 -12.32 13.48
CA HIS A 389 1.67 -13.13 13.28
C HIS A 389 0.45 -12.21 13.24
N PHE A 390 -0.45 -12.47 12.29
CA PHE A 390 -1.69 -11.69 12.13
C PHE A 390 -2.76 -12.06 13.17
N MET A 391 -2.65 -13.23 13.82
CA MET A 391 -3.54 -13.64 14.91
C MET A 391 -3.18 -13.02 16.27
N ARG A 392 -2.36 -11.96 16.26
CA ARG A 392 -1.94 -11.26 17.47
C ARG A 392 -3.10 -10.73 18.27
N GLN A 393 -2.96 -10.85 19.58
CA GLN A 393 -3.88 -10.29 20.54
C GLN A 393 -3.23 -9.07 21.19
N TYR A 394 -4.00 -8.01 21.41
CA TYR A 394 -3.49 -6.72 21.83
C TYR A 394 -3.99 -6.38 23.23
N THR A 395 -3.12 -5.77 24.03
CA THR A 395 -3.53 -5.24 25.33
C THR A 395 -4.39 -4.00 25.17
N ILE A 396 -5.18 -3.65 26.20
CA ILE A 396 -5.92 -2.38 26.22
C ILE A 396 -4.97 -1.19 25.98
N TRP A 397 -3.81 -1.20 26.62
CA TRP A 397 -2.81 -0.14 26.45
C TRP A 397 -2.27 -0.08 25.01
N SER A 398 -2.00 -1.24 24.40
CA SER A 398 -1.60 -1.30 22.99
C SER A 398 -2.68 -0.74 22.07
N LEU A 399 -3.96 -1.06 22.32
CA LEU A 399 -5.08 -0.56 21.54
C LEU A 399 -5.26 0.95 21.68
N ILE A 400 -5.11 1.53 22.88
CA ILE A 400 -5.18 2.98 23.09
C ILE A 400 -4.03 3.69 22.35
N VAL A 401 -2.81 3.14 22.40
CA VAL A 401 -1.68 3.71 21.67
C VAL A 401 -1.88 3.61 20.16
N LEU A 402 -2.41 2.48 19.67
CA LEU A 402 -2.77 2.31 18.25
C LEU A 402 -3.86 3.31 17.83
N PHE A 403 -4.87 3.54 18.67
CA PHE A 403 -5.91 4.54 18.43
C PHE A 403 -5.35 5.95 18.26
N LEU A 404 -4.64 6.43 19.29
CA LEU A 404 -4.10 7.79 19.31
C LEU A 404 -3.05 7.97 18.22
N GLY A 405 -2.17 6.97 18.06
CA GLY A 405 -1.12 6.98 17.04
C GLY A 405 -1.68 7.01 15.62
N LEU A 406 -2.68 6.20 15.30
CA LEU A 406 -3.29 6.19 13.96
C LEU A 406 -4.18 7.41 13.71
N SER A 407 -4.83 7.95 14.74
CA SER A 407 -5.57 9.21 14.63
C SER A 407 -4.63 10.39 14.35
N PHE A 408 -3.48 10.42 15.02
CA PHE A 408 -2.44 11.43 14.77
C PHE A 408 -1.79 11.24 13.39
N LEU A 409 -1.49 10.01 12.98
CA LEU A 409 -0.91 9.75 11.65
C LEU A 409 -1.88 10.11 10.52
N GLY A 410 -3.17 9.86 10.69
CA GLY A 410 -4.20 10.31 9.75
C GLY A 410 -4.24 11.83 9.65
N TRP A 411 -4.26 12.52 10.79
CA TRP A 411 -4.19 13.99 10.83
C TRP A 411 -2.93 14.52 10.14
N LEU A 412 -1.77 13.98 10.49
CA LEU A 412 -0.49 14.37 9.91
C LEU A 412 -0.48 14.17 8.39
N TRP A 413 -1.05 13.07 7.90
CA TRP A 413 -1.17 12.78 6.48
C TRP A 413 -2.02 13.83 5.75
N GLU A 414 -3.25 14.09 6.22
CA GLU A 414 -4.14 15.06 5.57
C GLU A 414 -3.57 16.48 5.60
N VAL A 415 -3.08 16.93 6.76
CA VAL A 415 -2.49 18.27 6.91
C VAL A 415 -1.24 18.43 6.05
N THR A 416 -0.39 17.39 5.94
CA THR A 416 0.79 17.45 5.07
C THR A 416 0.39 17.57 3.60
N LEU A 417 -0.66 16.87 3.17
CA LEU A 417 -1.16 16.95 1.80
C LEU A 417 -1.70 18.33 1.46
N THR A 418 -2.56 18.91 2.30
CA THR A 418 -3.09 20.26 2.08
C THR A 418 -1.99 21.32 2.18
N LEU A 419 -1.06 21.17 3.12
CA LEU A 419 0.06 22.09 3.25
C LEU A 419 0.95 22.14 2.00
N ILE A 420 1.20 20.99 1.37
CA ILE A 420 2.02 20.93 0.15
C ILE A 420 1.22 21.40 -1.06
N THR A 421 -0.05 21.01 -1.16
CA THR A 421 -0.90 21.29 -2.34
C THR A 421 -1.38 22.73 -2.37
N ASP A 422 -1.84 23.25 -1.23
CA ASP A 422 -2.49 24.56 -1.13
C ASP A 422 -1.51 25.64 -0.63
N GLY A 423 -0.33 25.24 -0.10
CA GLY A 423 0.66 26.17 0.46
C GLY A 423 0.28 26.74 1.83
N GLU A 424 -0.86 26.32 2.39
CA GLU A 424 -1.40 26.83 3.64
C GLU A 424 -1.56 25.73 4.70
N PHE A 425 -1.31 26.09 5.97
CA PHE A 425 -1.57 25.18 7.07
C PHE A 425 -3.06 25.16 7.41
N ILE A 426 -3.74 24.10 6.98
CA ILE A 426 -5.16 23.86 7.26
C ILE A 426 -5.28 22.75 8.29
N ASN A 427 -5.80 23.05 9.48
CA ASN A 427 -6.04 22.04 10.51
C ASN A 427 -7.25 21.17 10.14
N ARG A 428 -7.00 19.98 9.59
CA ARG A 428 -8.05 19.09 9.08
C ARG A 428 -8.78 18.37 10.21
N GLY A 429 -10.10 18.23 10.06
CA GLY A 429 -10.97 17.47 10.97
C GLY A 429 -11.89 18.32 11.85
N ALA A 430 -12.83 17.65 12.52
CA ALA A 430 -13.81 18.28 13.41
C ALA A 430 -13.26 18.66 14.78
N LEU A 431 -12.16 18.03 15.21
CA LEU A 431 -11.46 18.32 16.46
C LEU A 431 -10.44 19.45 16.26
N ASN A 432 -10.14 20.17 17.33
CA ASN A 432 -9.15 21.26 17.28
C ASN A 432 -7.71 20.77 17.47
N GLY A 433 -7.53 19.66 18.18
CA GLY A 433 -6.23 19.02 18.36
C GLY A 433 -5.79 18.16 17.17
N PRO A 434 -4.55 17.63 17.21
CA PRO A 434 -3.93 16.92 16.09
C PRO A 434 -4.43 15.47 15.98
N TRP A 435 -5.73 15.28 15.80
CA TRP A 435 -6.35 13.96 15.76
C TRP A 435 -7.45 13.91 14.71
N LEU A 436 -7.38 12.88 13.86
CA LEU A 436 -8.50 12.44 13.04
C LEU A 436 -9.03 11.09 13.56
N PRO A 437 -10.04 11.09 14.45
CA PRO A 437 -10.48 9.90 15.18
C PRO A 437 -10.97 8.77 14.28
N ILE A 438 -11.40 9.06 13.04
CA ILE A 438 -11.90 8.07 12.10
C ILE A 438 -10.82 7.03 11.74
N TYR A 439 -9.57 7.45 11.60
CA TYR A 439 -8.42 6.57 11.33
C TYR A 439 -8.13 5.64 12.50
N GLY A 440 -8.12 6.17 13.73
CA GLY A 440 -7.92 5.36 14.93
C GLY A 440 -9.09 4.42 15.21
N SER A 441 -10.32 4.91 15.09
CA SER A 441 -11.55 4.14 15.39
C SER A 441 -11.71 2.99 14.40
N GLY A 442 -11.59 3.26 13.09
CA GLY A 442 -11.64 2.22 12.06
C GLY A 442 -10.59 1.14 12.30
N SER A 443 -9.37 1.54 12.67
CA SER A 443 -8.27 0.60 12.95
C SER A 443 -8.54 -0.30 14.16
N ILE A 444 -9.05 0.24 15.29
CA ILE A 444 -9.40 -0.60 16.44
C ILE A 444 -10.57 -1.52 16.10
N LEU A 445 -11.61 -1.02 15.42
CA LEU A 445 -12.78 -1.81 15.08
C LEU A 445 -12.39 -2.98 14.16
N ILE A 446 -11.51 -2.76 13.18
CA ILE A 446 -10.93 -3.82 12.36
C ILE A 446 -10.17 -4.82 13.24
N LEU A 447 -9.23 -4.33 14.08
CA LEU A 447 -8.45 -5.22 14.94
C LEU A 447 -9.34 -6.04 15.90
N THR A 448 -10.44 -5.50 16.38
CA THR A 448 -11.25 -6.17 17.40
C THR A 448 -12.39 -6.97 16.79
N LEU A 449 -13.30 -6.35 16.04
CA LEU A 449 -14.50 -7.00 15.51
C LEU A 449 -14.18 -8.01 14.40
N LEU A 450 -13.11 -7.79 13.64
CA LEU A 450 -12.74 -8.66 12.51
C LEU A 450 -11.69 -9.72 12.88
N TYR A 451 -11.37 -9.89 14.17
CA TYR A 451 -10.34 -10.85 14.63
C TYR A 451 -10.48 -12.27 14.05
N ARG A 452 -11.71 -12.75 13.85
CA ARG A 452 -11.99 -14.08 13.27
C ARG A 452 -11.72 -14.18 11.77
N PHE A 453 -11.80 -13.07 11.03
CA PHE A 453 -11.64 -13.03 9.58
C PHE A 453 -10.18 -12.93 9.15
N ARG A 454 -9.27 -12.51 10.04
CA ARG A 454 -7.82 -12.38 9.78
C ARG A 454 -7.12 -13.65 9.25
N LYS A 455 -7.71 -14.84 9.40
CA LYS A 455 -7.18 -16.07 8.77
C LYS A 455 -7.36 -16.09 7.25
N ASN A 456 -8.33 -15.34 6.74
CA ASN A 456 -8.65 -15.21 5.33
C ASN A 456 -8.59 -13.73 4.92
N PRO A 457 -7.47 -13.26 4.34
CA PRO A 457 -7.29 -11.86 3.95
C PRO A 457 -8.40 -11.29 3.07
N LEU A 458 -9.05 -12.12 2.24
CA LEU A 458 -10.13 -11.63 1.39
C LEU A 458 -11.38 -11.33 2.21
N ALA A 459 -11.73 -12.22 3.14
CA ALA A 459 -12.85 -11.98 4.05
C ALA A 459 -12.57 -10.76 4.93
N GLU A 460 -11.34 -10.63 5.42
CA GLU A 460 -10.88 -9.44 6.16
C GLU A 460 -11.03 -8.17 5.32
N PHE A 461 -10.59 -8.18 4.05
CA PHE A 461 -10.69 -7.03 3.15
C PHE A 461 -12.14 -6.56 2.98
N PHE A 462 -13.05 -7.45 2.60
CA PHE A 462 -14.45 -7.07 2.38
C PHE A 462 -15.15 -6.70 3.69
N ALA A 463 -14.83 -7.36 4.80
CA ALA A 463 -15.37 -7.00 6.09
C ALA A 463 -14.87 -5.61 6.56
N ALA A 464 -13.60 -5.27 6.29
CA ALA A 464 -13.05 -3.94 6.56
C ALA A 464 -13.68 -2.86 5.68
N VAL A 465 -13.90 -3.13 4.39
CA VAL A 465 -14.65 -2.25 3.48
C VAL A 465 -16.02 -1.91 4.05
N LEU A 466 -16.80 -2.94 4.44
CA LEU A 466 -18.14 -2.76 4.98
C LEU A 466 -18.13 -2.03 6.33
N LEU A 467 -17.25 -2.44 7.24
CA LEU A 467 -17.16 -1.88 8.59
C LEU A 467 -16.75 -0.40 8.58
N CYS A 468 -15.69 -0.06 7.84
CA CYS A 468 -15.23 1.32 7.75
C CYS A 468 -16.14 2.19 6.88
N GLY A 469 -16.72 1.66 5.81
CA GLY A 469 -17.72 2.38 5.02
C GLY A 469 -18.94 2.75 5.85
N PHE A 470 -19.42 1.81 6.68
CA PHE A 470 -20.51 2.09 7.63
C PHE A 470 -20.10 3.12 8.69
N LEU A 471 -18.89 3.00 9.26
CA LEU A 471 -18.36 3.95 10.22
C LEU A 471 -18.26 5.36 9.63
N GLU A 472 -17.71 5.50 8.43
CA GLU A 472 -17.55 6.78 7.72
C GLU A 472 -18.91 7.41 7.42
N TYR A 473 -19.85 6.63 6.92
CA TYR A 473 -21.21 7.10 6.65
C TYR A 473 -21.88 7.62 7.93
N LEU A 474 -21.81 6.85 9.02
CA LEU A 474 -22.38 7.25 10.30
C LEU A 474 -21.67 8.45 10.91
N ALA A 475 -20.34 8.52 10.82
CA ALA A 475 -19.57 9.65 11.32
C ALA A 475 -19.96 10.95 10.58
N SER A 476 -20.02 10.89 9.25
CA SER A 476 -20.45 12.01 8.40
C SER A 476 -21.87 12.47 8.76
N LEU A 477 -22.82 11.52 8.87
CA LEU A 477 -24.20 11.82 9.24
C LEU A 477 -24.32 12.44 10.65
N THR A 478 -23.59 11.87 11.61
CA THR A 478 -23.63 12.35 13.01
C THR A 478 -23.09 13.77 13.08
N LEU A 479 -21.94 14.03 12.47
CA LEU A 479 -21.33 15.36 12.43
C LEU A 479 -22.26 16.39 11.76
N GLU A 480 -22.89 16.04 10.64
CA GLU A 480 -23.82 16.94 9.97
C GLU A 480 -25.03 17.29 10.84
N ILE A 481 -25.60 16.31 11.55
CA ILE A 481 -26.73 16.53 12.45
C ILE A 481 -26.31 17.37 13.66
N THR A 482 -25.20 17.02 14.33
CA THR A 482 -24.77 17.69 15.56
C THR A 482 -24.27 19.11 15.31
N SER A 483 -23.71 19.36 14.13
CA SER A 483 -23.09 20.64 13.79
C SER A 483 -24.00 21.55 12.97
N GLY A 484 -25.28 21.21 12.82
CA GLY A 484 -26.27 22.08 12.18
C GLY A 484 -26.11 22.20 10.65
N GLY A 485 -25.67 21.13 9.98
CA GLY A 485 -25.53 21.02 8.53
C GLY A 485 -24.12 21.21 7.98
N MET A 486 -23.09 21.21 8.84
CA MET A 486 -21.70 21.29 8.42
C MET A 486 -21.16 19.93 7.96
N LYS A 487 -20.43 19.91 6.86
CA LYS A 487 -19.75 18.73 6.32
C LYS A 487 -18.23 18.94 6.35
N TRP A 488 -17.49 18.00 6.92
CA TRP A 488 -16.01 18.01 6.94
C TRP A 488 -15.37 17.35 5.73
N TRP A 489 -16.13 16.51 5.04
CA TRP A 489 -15.76 15.93 3.76
C TRP A 489 -17.01 15.74 2.91
N ASP A 490 -16.84 15.84 1.60
CA ASP A 490 -17.91 15.60 0.63
C ASP A 490 -17.34 14.89 -0.60
N TYR A 491 -17.83 13.68 -0.83
CA TYR A 491 -17.50 12.83 -1.97
C TYR A 491 -18.48 12.99 -3.15
N SER A 492 -19.26 14.07 -3.20
CA SER A 492 -20.10 14.38 -4.36
C SER A 492 -19.25 14.48 -5.62
N GLY A 493 -19.65 13.78 -6.68
CA GLY A 493 -18.90 13.65 -7.94
C GLY A 493 -17.90 12.48 -7.98
N TYR A 494 -17.70 11.76 -6.89
CA TYR A 494 -16.91 10.52 -6.89
C TYR A 494 -17.76 9.33 -7.36
N CYS A 495 -17.08 8.36 -7.97
CA CYS A 495 -17.70 7.13 -8.46
C CYS A 495 -18.37 6.34 -7.32
N LEU A 496 -19.63 5.94 -7.53
CA LEU A 496 -20.47 5.22 -6.56
C LEU A 496 -20.50 5.89 -5.18
N ASN A 497 -20.60 7.22 -5.14
CA ASN A 497 -20.78 7.94 -3.89
C ASN A 497 -22.19 7.69 -3.31
N LEU A 498 -22.28 7.64 -1.98
CA LEU A 498 -23.54 7.53 -1.25
C LEU A 498 -23.82 8.85 -0.52
N HIS A 499 -24.70 9.67 -1.07
CA HIS A 499 -25.06 11.00 -0.56
C HIS A 499 -23.84 11.90 -0.26
N GLY A 500 -22.75 11.74 -1.01
CA GLY A 500 -21.48 12.44 -0.75
C GLY A 500 -20.75 12.07 0.55
N ARG A 501 -21.14 11.00 1.26
CA ARG A 501 -20.56 10.65 2.58
C ARG A 501 -19.47 9.60 2.53
N THR A 502 -19.58 8.68 1.58
CA THR A 502 -18.59 7.63 1.28
C THR A 502 -18.57 7.38 -0.23
N SER A 503 -17.47 6.83 -0.75
CA SER A 503 -17.26 6.55 -2.19
C SER A 503 -16.61 5.19 -2.42
N ALA A 504 -16.77 4.60 -3.61
CA ALA A 504 -16.10 3.32 -3.91
C ALA A 504 -14.57 3.39 -3.79
N GLU A 505 -13.97 4.53 -4.12
CA GLU A 505 -12.53 4.75 -3.95
C GLU A 505 -12.14 4.67 -2.47
N SER A 506 -12.80 5.46 -1.60
CA SER A 506 -12.56 5.43 -0.14
C SER A 506 -12.79 4.04 0.47
N LEU A 507 -13.79 3.30 -0.01
CA LEU A 507 -14.07 1.93 0.43
C LEU A 507 -12.90 0.99 0.11
N LEU A 508 -12.33 1.06 -1.11
CA LEU A 508 -11.15 0.28 -1.46
C LEU A 508 -9.93 0.67 -0.62
N VAL A 509 -9.75 1.97 -0.33
CA VAL A 509 -8.72 2.47 0.59
C VAL A 509 -8.86 1.81 1.96
N PHE A 510 -10.07 1.74 2.52
CA PHE A 510 -10.30 1.10 3.81
C PHE A 510 -10.01 -0.40 3.81
N GLY A 511 -10.36 -1.10 2.73
CA GLY A 511 -10.01 -2.52 2.59
C GLY A 511 -8.49 -2.75 2.61
N VAL A 512 -7.74 -2.00 1.80
CA VAL A 512 -6.27 -2.09 1.75
C VAL A 512 -5.62 -1.62 3.06
N GLY A 513 -6.11 -0.51 3.61
CA GLY A 513 -5.67 0.04 4.90
C GLY A 513 -5.89 -0.95 6.03
N GLY A 514 -7.04 -1.62 6.07
CA GLY A 514 -7.36 -2.64 7.07
C GLY A 514 -6.40 -3.82 7.04
N LEU A 515 -6.10 -4.36 5.84
CA LEU A 515 -5.07 -5.38 5.68
C LEU A 515 -3.70 -4.87 6.16
N THR A 516 -3.34 -3.65 5.79
CA THR A 516 -2.05 -3.06 6.21
C THR A 516 -1.98 -2.94 7.73
N VAL A 517 -3.05 -2.52 8.39
CA VAL A 517 -3.13 -2.41 9.85
C VAL A 517 -2.97 -3.78 10.52
N VAL A 518 -3.71 -4.79 10.07
CA VAL A 518 -3.74 -6.13 10.68
C VAL A 518 -2.44 -6.89 10.49
N TYR A 519 -1.91 -6.93 9.26
CA TYR A 519 -0.78 -7.81 8.92
C TYR A 519 0.59 -7.14 9.10
N ILE A 520 0.64 -5.80 9.16
CA ILE A 520 1.90 -5.05 9.16
C ILE A 520 1.95 -4.06 10.33
N LEU A 521 1.09 -3.04 10.32
CA LEU A 521 1.24 -1.87 11.19
C LEU A 521 1.06 -2.23 12.68
N ALA A 522 -0.06 -2.85 13.05
CA ALA A 522 -0.35 -3.15 14.44
C ALA A 522 0.67 -4.12 15.07
N PRO A 523 1.06 -5.24 14.42
CA PRO A 523 2.13 -6.10 14.93
C PRO A 523 3.49 -5.38 15.06
N LEU A 524 3.84 -4.49 14.13
CA LEU A 524 5.08 -3.71 14.19
C LEU A 524 5.09 -2.71 15.35
N VAL A 525 4.02 -1.92 15.48
CA VAL A 525 3.87 -0.95 16.57
C VAL A 525 3.91 -1.66 17.91
N ASP A 526 3.14 -2.74 18.10
CA ASP A 526 3.10 -3.47 19.36
C ASP A 526 4.46 -4.08 19.75
N ASN A 527 5.26 -4.53 18.76
CA ASN A 527 6.64 -4.94 18.99
C ASN A 527 7.56 -3.80 19.48
N LEU A 528 7.30 -2.56 19.07
CA LEU A 528 8.00 -1.37 19.59
C LEU A 528 7.52 -1.03 21.00
N LEU A 529 6.21 -1.12 21.25
CA LEU A 529 5.62 -0.86 22.56
C LEU A 529 6.15 -1.80 23.64
N HIS A 530 6.38 -3.07 23.32
CA HIS A 530 6.98 -4.01 24.28
C HIS A 530 8.45 -3.72 24.62
N LYS A 531 9.16 -2.93 23.83
CA LYS A 531 10.54 -2.50 24.12
C LYS A 531 10.57 -1.25 24.98
N ALA A 532 9.52 -0.44 24.93
CA ALA A 532 9.42 0.79 25.69
C ALA A 532 9.22 0.52 27.19
N ASP A 533 9.63 1.47 28.02
CA ASP A 533 9.31 1.43 29.45
C ASP A 533 7.79 1.51 29.63
N GLN A 534 7.22 0.42 30.16
CA GLN A 534 5.79 0.25 30.34
C GLN A 534 5.19 1.28 31.30
N LYS A 535 5.94 1.78 32.28
CA LYS A 535 5.45 2.80 33.22
C LYS A 535 5.32 4.15 32.52
N LEU A 536 6.38 4.56 31.84
CA LEU A 536 6.41 5.80 31.07
C LEU A 536 5.38 5.79 29.94
N LEU A 537 5.26 4.68 29.21
CA LEU A 537 4.29 4.54 28.11
C LEU A 537 2.86 4.73 28.61
N LYS A 538 2.48 4.08 29.72
CA LYS A 538 1.14 4.23 30.32
C LYS A 538 0.88 5.65 30.80
N PHE A 539 1.88 6.29 31.40
CA PHE A 539 1.77 7.67 31.87
C PHE A 539 1.54 8.64 30.70
N ILE A 540 2.36 8.57 29.65
CA ILE A 540 2.19 9.39 28.43
C ILE A 540 0.83 9.11 27.78
N CYS A 541 0.46 7.84 27.67
CA CYS A 541 -0.81 7.42 27.09
C CYS A 541 -2.02 8.00 27.86
N LEU A 542 -1.95 8.04 29.20
CA LEU A 542 -2.99 8.65 30.04
C LEU A 542 -3.11 10.15 29.79
N ILE A 543 -1.98 10.87 29.67
CA ILE A 543 -1.98 12.31 29.37
C ILE A 543 -2.61 12.57 28.00
N LEU A 544 -2.14 11.87 26.96
CA LEU A 544 -2.65 12.05 25.60
C LEU A 544 -4.14 11.69 25.50
N LEU A 545 -4.58 10.62 26.17
CA LEU A 545 -5.99 10.24 26.23
C LEU A 545 -6.83 11.32 26.92
N THR A 546 -6.30 11.93 27.99
CA THR A 546 -6.99 13.03 28.69
C THR A 546 -7.12 14.24 27.79
N LEU A 547 -6.05 14.64 27.10
CA LEU A 547 -6.08 15.76 26.14
C LEU A 547 -7.06 15.49 25.00
N PHE A 548 -7.06 14.27 24.45
CA PHE A 548 -8.01 13.85 23.43
C PHE A 548 -9.46 13.96 23.92
N CYS A 549 -9.77 13.48 25.13
CA CYS A 549 -11.11 13.57 25.70
C CYS A 549 -11.53 15.03 25.95
N LEU A 550 -10.63 15.88 26.43
CA LEU A 550 -10.91 17.31 26.63
C LEU A 550 -11.21 18.01 25.30
N ASP A 551 -10.42 17.75 24.28
CA ASP A 551 -10.61 18.28 22.94
C ASP A 551 -11.90 17.76 22.28
N LEU A 552 -12.23 16.49 22.48
CA LEU A 552 -13.49 15.92 22.04
C LEU A 552 -14.68 16.65 22.66
N VAL A 553 -14.67 16.88 23.98
CA VAL A 553 -15.74 17.60 24.68
C VAL A 553 -15.81 19.07 24.23
N TYR A 554 -14.66 19.73 24.12
CA TYR A 554 -14.60 21.13 23.68
C TYR A 554 -15.12 21.30 22.24
N SER A 555 -14.70 20.41 21.34
CA SER A 555 -15.07 20.47 19.92
C SER A 555 -16.53 20.10 19.65
N GLN A 556 -17.23 19.46 20.59
CA GLN A 556 -18.69 19.33 20.50
C GLN A 556 -19.42 20.68 20.67
N VAL A 557 -18.83 21.60 21.44
CA VAL A 557 -19.39 22.94 21.67
C VAL A 557 -18.90 23.91 20.59
N GLN A 558 -17.60 23.88 20.29
CA GLN A 558 -16.96 24.71 19.28
C GLN A 558 -16.18 23.84 18.30
N PRO A 559 -16.86 23.27 17.29
CA PRO A 559 -16.23 22.39 16.32
C PRO A 559 -15.23 23.16 15.46
N ASN A 560 -14.13 22.51 15.09
CA ASN A 560 -13.15 23.10 14.19
C ASN A 560 -13.77 23.24 12.80
N ALA A 561 -13.98 24.48 12.36
CA ALA A 561 -14.68 24.82 11.13
C ALA A 561 -14.06 26.09 10.51
N GLY A 562 -14.07 26.19 9.19
CA GLY A 562 -13.43 27.29 8.47
C GLY A 562 -13.19 26.97 7.00
N GLU A 563 -12.67 27.95 6.27
CA GLU A 563 -12.27 27.79 4.87
C GLU A 563 -11.23 26.67 4.75
N GLY A 564 -11.44 25.75 3.79
CA GLY A 564 -10.60 24.56 3.64
C GLY A 564 -10.82 23.43 4.67
N ILE A 565 -11.61 23.64 5.73
CA ILE A 565 -11.86 22.65 6.80
C ILE A 565 -13.26 22.03 6.69
N SER A 566 -14.29 22.86 6.50
CA SER A 566 -15.69 22.40 6.41
C SER A 566 -16.49 23.21 5.39
N ALA A 567 -17.50 22.56 4.81
CA ALA A 567 -18.47 23.18 3.90
C ALA A 567 -19.86 23.18 4.54
N MET A 568 -20.65 24.22 4.26
CA MET A 568 -22.03 24.29 4.69
C MET A 568 -22.92 23.57 3.66
N ALA A 569 -23.81 22.67 4.10
CA ALA A 569 -24.77 22.06 3.20
C ALA A 569 -25.72 23.14 2.62
N GLU A 570 -25.95 23.14 1.31
CA GLU A 570 -26.81 24.08 0.57
C GLU A 570 -28.28 24.09 1.05
N THR A 571 -28.68 23.14 1.89
CA THR A 571 -30.06 22.94 2.37
C THR A 571 -30.61 24.10 3.21
N LYS A 572 -29.79 25.07 3.65
CA LYS A 572 -30.27 26.26 4.36
C LYS A 572 -30.83 27.35 3.45
N ASN A 573 -30.55 27.33 2.13
CA ASN A 573 -31.12 28.30 1.20
C ASN A 573 -32.60 28.05 0.91
N LEU A 574 -33.08 26.80 0.99
CA LEU A 574 -34.49 26.48 0.79
C LEU A 574 -35.37 26.88 1.98
N LEU A 575 -34.89 26.74 3.22
CA LEU A 575 -35.68 27.08 4.42
C LEU A 575 -35.74 28.60 4.71
N MET A 576 -34.81 29.40 4.17
CA MET A 576 -34.90 30.86 4.24
C MET A 576 -35.80 31.47 3.16
N GLN A 577 -36.08 30.78 2.06
CA GLN A 577 -37.04 31.25 1.04
C GLN A 577 -38.52 31.08 1.44
N PHE A 578 -38.83 30.27 2.46
CA PHE A 578 -40.20 30.08 2.97
C PHE A 578 -40.53 30.88 4.24
N ARG A 579 -39.68 31.83 4.63
CA ARG A 579 -40.02 32.86 5.64
C ARG A 579 -40.08 34.24 4.97
N TYR A 580 -41.14 34.45 4.20
CA TYR A 580 -41.67 35.79 3.90
C TYR A 580 -43.10 35.88 4.40
#